data_AF-A0A8J4UGG9-F1
#
_entry.id   AF-A0A8J4UGG9-F1
#
_cell.length_a   1.000
_cell.length_b   1.000
_cell.length_c   1.000
_cell.angle_alpha   90.00
_cell.angle_beta   90.00
_cell.angle_gamma   90.00
#
_symmetry.space_group_name_H-M   'P 1'
#
loop_
_entity.id
_entity.type
_entity.pdbx_description
1 polymer ?
#
loop_
_entity_poly.entity_id
_entity_poly.type
_entity_poly.pdbx_seq_one_letter_code
_entity_poly.pdbx_strand_id
1 'polypeptide(L)'
;MLIMEIKDAKGQAFHHLVTHLNRKFKGQKPEYGYVISQRLGRKSYKEQYAFVYRKKLVSVKSSYQYPDTQTEDIDAFAREPFVVWFSSPTTEIKDFVIIPIHTPPEAAVKEIDELYDVHQNVSQHWQSQLKQ
;
A
#
# COMPACT_ATOMS: atom_id res chain seq x y z
N MET A 1 6.79 -5.29 -5.43
CA MET A 1 7.82 -4.69 -4.56
C MET A 1 7.20 -3.52 -3.83
N LEU A 2 7.26 -3.53 -2.51
CA LEU A 2 6.91 -2.40 -1.65
C LEU A 2 8.10 -1.41 -1.63
N ILE A 3 7.80 -0.12 -1.74
CA ILE A 3 8.74 0.98 -1.54
C ILE A 3 8.15 1.86 -0.44
N MET A 4 8.97 2.15 0.56
CA MET A 4 8.62 3.00 1.71
C MET A 4 9.52 4.25 1.69
N GLU A 5 9.30 5.16 2.63
CA GLU A 5 10.10 6.39 2.77
C GLU A 5 10.12 7.29 1.53
N ILE A 6 9.06 7.28 0.73
CA ILE A 6 8.97 8.16 -0.45
C ILE A 6 8.72 9.60 0.03
N LYS A 7 9.79 10.39 0.10
CA LYS A 7 9.80 11.78 0.57
C LYS A 7 9.86 12.75 -0.60
N ASP A 8 8.79 12.78 -1.41
CA ASP A 8 8.76 13.63 -2.60
C ASP A 8 7.51 14.52 -2.64
N ALA A 9 7.66 15.76 -2.18
CA ALA A 9 6.56 16.73 -2.15
C ALA A 9 6.06 17.13 -3.55
N LYS A 10 6.87 16.93 -4.60
CA LYS A 10 6.49 17.27 -5.98
C LYS A 10 5.83 16.10 -6.73
N GLY A 11 5.92 14.88 -6.20
CA GLY A 11 5.33 13.67 -6.79
C GLY A 11 5.98 13.21 -8.11
N GLN A 12 7.22 13.60 -8.37
CA GLN A 12 7.96 13.33 -9.61
C GLN A 12 8.91 12.13 -9.51
N ALA A 13 9.62 11.95 -8.40
CA ALA A 13 10.67 10.95 -8.23
C ALA A 13 10.14 9.53 -8.47
N PHE A 14 9.00 9.20 -7.85
CA PHE A 14 8.39 7.88 -8.03
C PHE A 14 7.88 7.64 -9.46
N HIS A 15 7.31 8.69 -10.07
CA HIS A 15 6.89 8.63 -11.47
C HIS A 15 8.08 8.42 -12.42
N HIS A 16 9.19 9.12 -12.18
CA HIS A 16 10.43 8.93 -12.92
C HIS A 16 10.96 7.51 -12.76
N LEU A 17 10.94 6.95 -11.54
CA LEU A 17 11.34 5.55 -11.31
C LEU A 17 10.55 4.59 -12.19
N VAL A 18 9.21 4.65 -12.16
CA VAL A 18 8.37 3.73 -12.96
C VAL A 18 8.54 3.95 -14.46
N THR A 19 8.72 5.21 -14.89
CA THR A 19 9.04 5.54 -16.28
C THR A 19 10.35 4.90 -16.72
N HIS A 20 11.40 4.98 -15.88
CA HIS A 20 12.68 4.35 -16.16
C HIS A 20 12.60 2.83 -16.18
N LEU A 21 11.82 2.21 -15.29
CA LEU A 21 11.58 0.76 -15.31
C LEU A 21 10.93 0.29 -16.61
N ASN A 22 10.00 1.09 -17.14
CA ASN A 22 9.29 0.78 -18.37
C ASN A 22 10.04 1.21 -19.66
N ARG A 23 11.20 1.88 -19.57
CA ARG A 23 11.90 2.45 -20.74
C ARG A 23 12.26 1.42 -21.82
N LYS A 24 12.58 0.17 -21.43
CA LYS A 24 12.96 -0.90 -22.35
C LYS A 24 11.76 -1.50 -23.09
N PHE A 25 10.54 -1.16 -22.68
CA PHE A 25 9.28 -1.64 -23.27
C PHE A 25 8.58 -0.57 -24.10
N LYS A 26 9.30 0.50 -24.50
CA LYS A 26 8.77 1.53 -25.40
C LYS A 26 8.27 0.90 -26.70
N GLY A 27 7.06 1.29 -27.13
CA GLY A 27 6.38 0.70 -28.29
C GLY A 27 5.60 -0.59 -27.98
N GLN A 28 5.63 -1.06 -26.73
CA GLN A 28 4.84 -2.19 -26.24
C GLN A 28 3.96 -1.78 -25.06
N LYS A 29 3.13 -2.70 -24.57
CA LYS A 29 2.40 -2.49 -23.31
C LYS A 29 3.40 -2.40 -22.15
N PRO A 30 3.27 -1.43 -21.22
CA PRO A 30 4.14 -1.31 -20.06
C PRO A 30 4.19 -2.61 -19.24
N GLU A 31 5.39 -3.03 -18.86
CA GLU A 31 5.61 -4.25 -18.07
C GLU A 31 5.26 -4.02 -16.60
N TYR A 32 5.58 -2.83 -16.06
CA TYR A 32 5.38 -2.48 -14.66
C TYR A 32 4.21 -1.50 -14.49
N GLY A 33 3.29 -1.84 -13.59
CA GLY A 33 2.30 -0.94 -13.02
C GLY A 33 2.70 -0.50 -11.62
N TYR A 34 2.00 0.49 -11.08
CA TYR A 34 2.19 0.92 -9.70
C TYR A 34 0.88 1.40 -9.06
N VAL A 35 0.90 1.46 -7.74
CA VAL A 35 -0.09 2.17 -6.91
C VAL A 35 0.65 2.84 -5.76
N ILE A 36 0.26 4.06 -5.40
CA ILE A 36 0.94 4.90 -4.40
C ILE A 36 -0.08 5.48 -3.41
N SER A 37 0.28 5.53 -2.13
CA SER A 37 -0.57 6.03 -1.05
C SER A 37 -0.66 7.56 -1.04
N GLN A 38 -1.47 8.08 -0.13
CA GLN A 38 -1.41 9.49 0.26
C GLN A 38 -0.08 9.81 0.98
N ARG A 39 0.20 11.10 1.20
CA ARG A 39 1.34 11.58 2.00
C ARG A 39 1.00 11.52 3.48
N LEU A 40 1.63 10.59 4.19
CA LEU A 40 1.34 10.21 5.58
C LEU A 40 2.50 10.63 6.49
N GLY A 41 2.25 10.84 7.78
CA GLY A 41 3.31 11.26 8.71
C GLY A 41 2.85 12.32 9.71
N ARG A 42 3.52 12.39 10.85
CA ARG A 42 3.28 13.43 11.86
C ARG A 42 3.93 14.76 11.43
N LYS A 43 3.23 15.87 11.66
CA LYS A 43 3.73 17.25 11.42
C LYS A 43 4.13 17.49 9.95
N SER A 44 5.29 18.12 9.70
CA SER A 44 5.78 18.49 8.38
C SER A 44 6.46 17.34 7.63
N TYR A 45 6.90 16.31 8.35
CA TYR A 45 7.59 15.17 7.77
C TYR A 45 6.56 14.17 7.24
N LYS A 46 6.54 13.98 5.91
CA LYS A 46 5.58 13.11 5.23
C LYS A 46 6.27 12.15 4.28
N GLU A 47 5.81 10.91 4.31
CA GLU A 47 6.25 9.78 3.49
C GLU A 47 5.07 9.17 2.73
N GLN A 48 5.35 8.33 1.74
CA GLN A 48 4.34 7.53 1.05
C GLN A 48 4.79 6.08 0.96
N TYR A 49 3.81 5.18 0.91
CA TYR A 49 3.98 3.80 0.48
C TYR A 49 3.70 3.72 -1.01
N ALA A 50 4.42 2.87 -1.73
CA ALA A 50 4.04 2.50 -3.07
C ALA A 50 4.36 1.04 -3.38
N PHE A 51 3.55 0.45 -4.24
CA PHE A 51 3.83 -0.84 -4.83
C PHE A 51 4.16 -0.68 -6.30
N VAL A 52 5.26 -1.29 -6.73
CA VAL A 52 5.56 -1.55 -8.14
C VAL A 52 5.37 -3.03 -8.40
N TYR A 53 4.64 -3.37 -9.46
CA TYR A 53 4.29 -4.75 -9.77
C TYR A 53 4.32 -5.02 -11.28
N ARG A 54 4.60 -6.26 -11.66
CA ARG A 54 4.54 -6.69 -13.07
C ARG A 54 3.10 -6.97 -13.44
N LYS A 55 2.60 -6.27 -14.47
CA LYS A 55 1.19 -6.37 -14.91
C LYS A 55 0.81 -7.75 -15.45
N LYS A 56 1.80 -8.56 -15.83
CA LYS A 56 1.61 -9.95 -16.29
C LYS A 56 1.42 -10.95 -15.15
N LEU A 57 1.85 -10.61 -13.93
CA LEU A 57 1.84 -11.52 -12.78
C LEU A 57 0.71 -11.22 -11.80
N VAL A 58 0.41 -9.93 -11.60
CA VAL A 58 -0.64 -9.48 -10.68
C VAL A 58 -1.37 -8.25 -11.21
N SER A 59 -2.61 -8.07 -10.77
CA SER A 59 -3.40 -6.85 -10.94
C SER A 59 -3.85 -6.32 -9.58
N VAL A 60 -4.06 -5.01 -9.46
CA VAL A 60 -4.68 -4.40 -8.27
C VAL A 60 -6.19 -4.42 -8.48
N LYS A 61 -6.93 -5.06 -7.56
CA LYS A 61 -8.41 -5.05 -7.54
C LYS A 61 -8.95 -3.80 -6.85
N SER A 62 -8.36 -3.46 -5.70
CA SER A 62 -8.71 -2.28 -4.93
C SER A 62 -7.56 -1.88 -4.01
N SER A 63 -7.60 -0.65 -3.50
CA SER A 63 -6.69 -0.16 -2.48
C SER A 63 -7.35 0.92 -1.66
N TYR A 64 -7.03 0.99 -0.36
CA TYR A 64 -7.49 2.08 0.49
C TYR A 64 -6.44 2.41 1.56
N GLN A 65 -6.58 3.61 2.10
CA GLN A 65 -5.80 4.07 3.24
C GLN A 65 -6.58 3.68 4.51
N TYR A 66 -5.95 2.96 5.44
CA TYR A 66 -6.60 2.65 6.71
C TYR A 66 -7.00 3.96 7.42
N PRO A 67 -8.27 4.13 7.86
CA PRO A 67 -8.73 5.42 8.38
C PRO A 67 -8.11 5.85 9.71
N ASP A 68 -7.68 4.89 10.55
CA ASP A 68 -7.11 5.16 11.87
C ASP A 68 -8.02 5.97 12.81
N THR A 69 -9.31 5.63 12.82
CA THR A 69 -10.37 6.33 13.57
C THR A 69 -11.03 5.48 14.66
N GLN A 70 -10.34 4.46 15.17
CA GLN A 70 -10.87 3.58 16.21
C GLN A 70 -11.06 4.33 17.53
N THR A 71 -12.19 4.14 18.21
CA THR A 71 -12.64 5.02 19.31
C THR A 71 -11.74 5.01 20.55
N GLU A 72 -11.02 3.92 20.80
CA GLU A 72 -10.12 3.78 21.96
C GLU A 72 -8.68 4.20 21.64
N ASP A 73 -8.30 4.18 20.36
CA ASP A 73 -6.93 4.41 19.90
C ASP A 73 -6.93 5.23 18.60
N ILE A 74 -7.56 6.40 18.64
CA ILE A 74 -7.56 7.34 17.52
C ILE A 74 -6.12 7.73 17.24
N ASP A 75 -5.73 7.68 15.96
CA ASP A 75 -4.43 8.17 15.50
C ASP A 75 -3.26 7.30 16.01
N ALA A 76 -3.42 5.98 15.97
CA ALA A 76 -2.44 5.02 16.47
C ALA A 76 -1.17 4.95 15.60
N PHE A 77 -1.27 5.21 14.29
CA PHE A 77 -0.17 5.06 13.35
C PHE A 77 0.47 6.39 12.95
N ALA A 78 1.80 6.50 13.05
CA ALA A 78 2.51 7.65 12.50
C ALA A 78 2.33 7.77 10.98
N ARG A 79 2.17 6.64 10.29
CA ARG A 79 1.86 6.51 8.87
C ARG A 79 0.87 5.37 8.69
N GLU A 80 -0.39 5.73 8.53
CA GLU A 80 -1.53 4.84 8.40
C GLU A 80 -1.25 3.75 7.33
N PRO A 81 -1.63 2.48 7.54
CA PRO A 81 -1.33 1.43 6.56
C PRO A 81 -2.04 1.59 5.21
N PHE A 82 -1.29 1.45 4.11
CA PHE A 82 -1.83 1.53 2.75
C PHE A 82 -2.20 0.14 2.20
N VAL A 83 -3.44 -0.25 2.42
CA VAL A 83 -3.94 -1.59 2.15
C VAL A 83 -4.19 -1.78 0.65
N VAL A 84 -3.59 -2.82 0.04
CA VAL A 84 -3.75 -3.11 -1.40
C VAL A 84 -4.16 -4.56 -1.63
N TRP A 85 -5.28 -4.75 -2.33
CA TRP A 85 -5.78 -6.05 -2.76
C TRP A 85 -5.25 -6.37 -4.17
N PHE A 86 -4.44 -7.41 -4.25
CA PHE A 86 -3.94 -7.97 -5.50
C PHE A 86 -4.70 -9.23 -5.92
N SER A 87 -4.81 -9.43 -7.23
CA SER A 87 -5.17 -10.69 -7.83
C SER A 87 -3.97 -11.27 -8.59
N SER A 88 -3.79 -12.58 -8.55
CA SER A 88 -2.78 -13.28 -9.34
C SER A 88 -3.35 -14.54 -9.99
N PRO A 89 -3.32 -14.64 -11.33
CA PRO A 89 -3.79 -15.85 -12.01
C PRO A 89 -2.82 -17.02 -11.85
N THR A 90 -1.54 -16.75 -11.57
CA THR A 90 -0.45 -17.74 -11.62
C THR A 90 -0.12 -18.41 -10.29
N THR A 91 -0.64 -17.92 -9.16
CA THR A 91 -0.41 -18.51 -7.82
C THR A 91 -1.63 -19.31 -7.36
N GLU A 92 -1.45 -20.22 -6.40
CA GLU A 92 -2.57 -20.95 -5.77
C GLU A 92 -3.55 -19.98 -5.09
N ILE A 93 -3.01 -19.02 -4.33
CA ILE A 93 -3.80 -17.92 -3.76
C ILE A 93 -4.11 -16.93 -4.89
N LYS A 94 -5.38 -16.88 -5.32
CA LYS A 94 -5.81 -16.02 -6.43
C LYS A 94 -5.98 -14.56 -6.05
N ASP A 95 -6.34 -14.32 -4.80
CA ASP A 95 -6.64 -12.99 -4.28
C ASP A 95 -5.96 -12.86 -2.92
N PHE A 96 -5.17 -11.80 -2.73
CA PHE A 96 -4.46 -11.56 -1.48
C PHE A 96 -4.27 -10.08 -1.22
N VAL A 97 -4.10 -9.74 0.06
CA VAL A 97 -3.94 -8.37 0.53
C VAL A 97 -2.52 -8.20 1.03
N ILE A 98 -1.92 -7.05 0.73
CA ILE A 98 -0.69 -6.61 1.39
C ILE A 98 -0.99 -5.35 2.20
N ILE A 99 -0.60 -5.38 3.48
CA ILE A 99 -0.70 -4.28 4.43
C ILE A 99 0.74 -3.84 4.76
N PRO A 100 1.25 -2.75 4.17
CA PRO A 100 2.57 -2.23 4.50
C PRO A 100 2.53 -1.45 5.81
N ILE A 101 3.64 -1.51 6.55
CA ILE A 101 3.86 -0.69 7.75
C ILE A 101 5.31 -0.20 7.80
N HIS A 102 5.49 1.06 8.19
CA HIS A 102 6.78 1.66 8.51
C HIS A 102 6.66 2.32 9.88
N THR A 103 7.02 1.60 10.94
CA THR A 103 6.86 2.09 12.32
C THR A 103 7.99 3.02 12.73
N PRO A 104 7.73 4.09 13.49
CA PRO A 104 8.79 4.81 14.16
C PRO A 104 9.33 3.92 15.31
N PRO A 105 10.66 3.87 15.55
CA PRO A 105 11.24 2.96 16.53
C PRO A 105 10.61 3.07 17.93
N GLU A 106 10.26 4.29 18.35
CA GLU A 106 9.67 4.59 19.66
C GLU A 106 8.23 4.08 19.84
N ALA A 107 7.49 3.85 18.76
CA ALA A 107 6.11 3.35 18.80
C ALA A 107 5.93 1.98 18.14
N ALA A 108 7.04 1.31 17.77
CA ALA A 108 6.99 0.07 17.01
C ALA A 108 6.14 -1.03 17.66
N VAL A 109 6.24 -1.21 18.98
CA VAL A 109 5.44 -2.22 19.69
C VAL A 109 3.95 -1.91 19.56
N LYS A 110 3.54 -0.66 19.79
CA LYS A 110 2.14 -0.25 19.66
C LYS A 110 1.66 -0.40 18.21
N GLU A 111 2.35 0.20 17.25
CA GLU A 111 1.88 0.16 15.85
C GLU A 111 1.86 -1.26 15.26
N ILE A 112 2.73 -2.18 15.72
CA ILE A 112 2.66 -3.59 15.30
C ILE A 112 1.47 -4.30 15.93
N ASP A 113 1.13 -4.02 17.19
CA ASP A 113 -0.06 -4.57 17.85
C ASP A 113 -1.34 -4.15 17.12
N GLU A 114 -1.42 -2.88 16.75
CA GLU A 114 -2.53 -2.26 16.03
C GLU A 114 -2.76 -2.84 14.62
N LEU A 115 -1.77 -3.52 14.03
CA LEU A 115 -1.98 -4.25 12.77
C LEU A 115 -3.02 -5.36 12.89
N TYR A 116 -3.28 -5.86 14.10
CA TYR A 116 -4.35 -6.80 14.33
C TYR A 116 -5.71 -6.20 13.96
N ASP A 117 -5.97 -4.96 14.37
CA ASP A 117 -7.23 -4.27 14.07
C ASP A 117 -7.35 -3.91 12.59
N VAL A 118 -6.23 -3.58 11.95
CA VAL A 118 -6.17 -3.42 10.49
C VAL A 118 -6.52 -4.73 9.79
N HIS A 119 -5.99 -5.86 10.26
CA HIS A 119 -6.35 -7.19 9.74
C HIS A 119 -7.84 -7.51 9.91
N GLN A 120 -8.43 -7.20 11.08
CA GLN A 120 -9.87 -7.39 11.31
C GLN A 120 -10.70 -6.54 10.36
N ASN A 121 -10.34 -5.26 10.19
CA ASN A 121 -11.00 -4.34 9.27
C ASN A 121 -10.94 -4.84 7.82
N VAL A 122 -9.76 -5.24 7.36
CA VAL A 122 -9.51 -5.84 6.04
C VAL A 122 -10.37 -7.08 5.80
N SER A 123 -10.41 -7.97 6.80
CA SER A 123 -11.17 -9.22 6.73
C SER A 123 -12.67 -8.94 6.57
N GLN A 124 -13.21 -7.99 7.33
CA GLN A 124 -14.62 -7.59 7.24
C GLN A 124 -14.93 -6.86 5.92
N HIS A 125 -14.09 -5.89 5.55
CA HIS A 125 -14.28 -5.06 4.37
C HIS A 125 -14.37 -5.92 3.11
N TRP A 126 -13.50 -6.90 2.94
CA TRP A 126 -13.47 -7.71 1.71
C TRP A 126 -14.29 -8.99 1.74
N GLN A 127 -14.64 -9.54 2.92
CA GLN A 127 -15.75 -10.50 2.99
C GLN A 127 -17.07 -9.87 2.51
N SER A 128 -17.30 -8.58 2.80
CA SER A 128 -18.51 -7.89 2.34
C SER A 128 -18.58 -7.73 0.81
N GLN A 129 -17.43 -7.69 0.12
CA GLN A 129 -17.33 -7.54 -1.33
C GLN A 129 -17.41 -8.87 -2.11
N LEU A 130 -17.29 -10.01 -1.43
CA LEU A 130 -17.47 -11.35 -2.04
C LEU A 130 -18.92 -11.86 -1.99
N LYS A 131 -19.82 -11.16 -1.28
CA LYS A 131 -21.23 -11.54 -1.10
C LYS A 131 -22.19 -10.82 -2.08
N GLN A 132 -21.71 -10.31 -3.20
CA GLN A 132 -22.50 -9.70 -4.28
C GLN A 132 -22.37 -10.53 -5.55
#